data_AF-A0A2I0DUN6-F1
#
_entry.id   AF-A0A2I0DUN6-F1
#
_cell.length_a   1.000
_cell.length_b   1.000
_cell.length_c   1.000
_cell.angle_alpha   90.00
_cell.angle_beta   90.00
_cell.angle_gamma   90.00
#
_symmetry.space_group_name_H-M   'P 1'
#
loop_
_entity.id
_entity.type
_entity.pdbx_description
1 polymer ?
#
loop_
_entity_poly.entity_id
_entity_poly.type
_entity_poly.pdbx_seq_one_letter_code
_entity_poly.pdbx_strand_id
1 'polypeptide(L)'
;DSAYKVLKSGGTFGIVEHRSNPGMDAKTGYMDQAEMIALAKKAGFTFVESSEINANPKDTKDYAKGVWTLPPRLALDDQDKDKYLAIGESDRMTLKFTKK
;
A
#
# COMPACT_ATOMS: atom_id res chain seq x y z
N ASP A 1 13.56 8.82 5.15
CA ASP A 1 14.66 9.40 5.94
C ASP A 1 14.30 9.54 7.43
N SER A 2 13.25 10.28 7.80
CA SER A 2 12.86 10.47 9.22
C SER A 2 12.69 9.16 10.01
N ALA A 3 12.01 8.16 9.44
CA ALA A 3 11.85 6.84 10.07
C ALA A 3 13.19 6.15 10.37
N TYR A 4 14.18 6.29 9.49
CA TYR A 4 15.51 5.71 9.67
C TYR A 4 16.29 6.42 10.79
N LYS A 5 16.15 7.74 10.88
CA LYS A 5 16.81 8.56 11.91
C LYS A 5 16.33 8.24 13.33
N VAL A 6 15.05 7.95 13.51
CA VAL A 6 14.47 7.69 14.85
C VAL A 6 14.65 6.26 15.34
N LEU A 7 14.82 5.29 14.44
CA LEU A 7 15.03 3.88 14.83
C LEU A 7 16.46 3.64 15.33
N LYS A 8 16.59 2.80 16.37
CA LYS A 8 17.89 2.26 16.81
C LYS A 8 18.41 1.22 15.80
N SER A 9 19.72 0.94 15.82
CA SER A 9 20.27 -0.23 15.11
C SER A 9 19.59 -1.51 15.62
N GLY A 10 19.28 -2.43 14.70
CA GLY A 10 18.42 -3.60 14.91
C GLY A 10 16.91 -3.31 14.88
N GLY A 11 16.50 -2.04 14.76
CA GLY A 11 15.09 -1.65 14.75
C GLY A 11 14.33 -2.12 13.50
N THR A 12 13.06 -2.50 13.66
CA THR A 12 12.18 -2.91 12.56
C THR A 12 11.36 -1.74 12.05
N PHE A 13 11.22 -1.62 10.72
CA PHE A 13 10.33 -0.68 10.06
C PHE A 13 9.35 -1.44 9.18
N GLY A 14 8.06 -1.17 9.34
CA GLY A 14 6.98 -1.78 8.57
C GLY A 14 6.30 -0.76 7.67
N ILE A 15 5.95 -1.16 6.45
CA ILE A 15 5.11 -0.39 5.53
C ILE A 15 3.86 -1.22 5.22
N VAL A 16 2.70 -0.60 5.40
CA VAL A 16 1.42 -1.08 4.86
C VAL A 16 0.88 0.02 3.96
N GLU A 17 0.66 -0.29 2.68
CA GLU A 17 0.24 0.69 1.68
C GLU A 17 -0.59 0.03 0.58
N HIS A 18 -1.48 0.78 -0.06
CA HIS A 18 -2.27 0.33 -1.20
C HIS A 18 -1.36 -0.06 -2.37
N ARG A 19 -1.48 -1.29 -2.86
CA ARG A 19 -0.59 -1.85 -3.90
C ARG A 19 -1.12 -1.50 -5.29
N SER A 20 -0.30 -0.96 -6.17
CA SER A 20 -0.70 -0.65 -7.55
C SER A 20 -0.50 -1.82 -8.50
N ASN A 21 -1.18 -1.76 -9.66
CA ASN A 21 -0.74 -2.46 -10.86
C ASN A 21 0.46 -1.70 -11.48
N PRO A 22 1.27 -2.36 -12.34
CA PRO A 22 2.37 -1.70 -13.03
C PRO A 22 1.91 -0.49 -13.86
N GLY A 23 2.61 0.64 -13.72
CA GLY A 23 2.40 1.85 -14.54
C GLY A 23 1.23 2.74 -14.11
N MET A 24 0.58 2.47 -12.96
CA MET A 24 -0.48 3.33 -12.43
C MET A 24 0.07 4.67 -11.93
N ASP A 25 -0.74 5.73 -12.08
CA ASP A 25 -0.45 7.04 -11.47
C ASP A 25 -0.66 6.98 -9.95
N ALA A 26 0.35 7.36 -9.17
CA ALA A 26 0.29 7.44 -7.71
C ALA A 26 -0.83 8.36 -7.19
N LYS A 27 -1.34 9.30 -8.02
CA LYS A 27 -2.51 10.13 -7.67
C LYS A 27 -3.80 9.32 -7.45
N THR A 28 -3.84 8.07 -7.89
CA THR A 28 -4.95 7.14 -7.61
C THR A 28 -4.95 6.63 -6.16
N GLY A 29 -3.89 6.93 -5.39
CA GLY A 29 -3.69 6.43 -4.04
C GLY A 29 -3.09 5.03 -3.96
N TYR A 30 -2.87 4.36 -5.11
CA TYR A 30 -2.14 3.10 -5.19
C TYR A 30 -0.65 3.35 -5.47
N MET A 31 0.22 2.60 -4.79
CA MET A 31 1.67 2.75 -4.86
C MET A 31 2.34 1.49 -5.39
N ASP A 32 3.40 1.67 -6.19
CA ASP A 32 4.19 0.55 -6.71
C ASP A 32 5.05 -0.06 -5.59
N GLN A 33 4.88 -1.36 -5.36
CA GLN A 33 5.58 -2.05 -4.29
C GLN A 33 7.10 -2.08 -4.49
N ALA A 34 7.58 -2.22 -5.73
CA ALA A 34 8.99 -2.24 -6.02
C ALA A 34 9.61 -0.86 -5.77
N GLU A 35 8.91 0.21 -6.13
CA GLU A 35 9.31 1.58 -5.82
C GLU A 35 9.35 1.83 -4.31
N MET A 36 8.33 1.39 -3.56
CA MET A 36 8.32 1.51 -2.09
C MET A 36 9.50 0.78 -1.44
N ILE A 37 9.84 -0.42 -1.91
CA ILE A 37 11.03 -1.16 -1.46
C ILE A 37 12.31 -0.41 -1.83
N ALA A 38 12.41 0.14 -3.04
CA ALA A 38 13.58 0.89 -3.49
C ALA A 38 13.78 2.17 -2.68
N LEU A 39 12.72 2.91 -2.36
CA LEU A 39 12.75 4.11 -1.53
C LEU A 39 13.20 3.80 -0.10
N ALA A 40 12.67 2.72 0.50
CA ALA A 40 13.10 2.29 1.83
C ALA A 40 14.60 1.90 1.85
N LYS A 41 15.06 1.17 0.82
CA LYS A 41 16.49 0.85 0.65
C LYS A 41 17.35 2.09 0.49
N LYS A 42 16.92 3.05 -0.34
CA LYS A 42 17.61 4.34 -0.53
C LYS A 42 17.72 5.14 0.78
N ALA A 43 16.74 5.00 1.67
CA ALA A 43 16.77 5.62 3.00
C ALA A 43 17.70 4.90 4.01
N GLY A 44 18.32 3.77 3.64
CA GLY A 44 19.27 3.01 4.46
C GLY A 44 18.72 1.71 5.07
N PHE A 45 17.43 1.41 4.87
CA PHE A 45 16.86 0.17 5.40
C PHE A 45 17.26 -1.07 4.57
N THR A 46 17.32 -2.23 5.23
CA THR A 46 17.42 -3.52 4.54
C THR A 46 16.05 -4.18 4.49
N PHE A 47 15.59 -4.58 3.29
CA PHE A 47 14.37 -5.37 3.13
C PHE A 47 14.53 -6.75 3.75
N VAL A 48 13.54 -7.19 4.51
CA VAL A 48 13.53 -8.49 5.21
C VAL A 48 12.58 -9.45 4.50
N GLU A 49 11.30 -9.11 4.44
CA GLU A 49 10.25 -9.97 3.90
C GLU A 49 8.99 -9.16 3.56
N SER A 50 8.09 -9.78 2.80
CA SER A 50 6.73 -9.29 2.55
C SER A 50 5.70 -10.32 3.03
N SER A 51 4.50 -9.85 3.33
CA SER A 51 3.35 -10.68 3.69
C SER A 51 2.14 -10.31 2.85
N GLU A 52 1.37 -11.32 2.46
CA GLU A 52 0.10 -11.16 1.73
C GLU A 52 -1.11 -11.08 2.68
N ILE A 53 -0.90 -10.87 3.98
CA ILE A 53 -1.98 -10.82 4.99
C ILE A 53 -3.04 -9.74 4.68
N ASN A 54 -2.67 -8.65 4.01
CA ASN A 54 -3.59 -7.60 3.58
C ASN A 54 -3.84 -7.58 2.06
N ALA A 55 -3.50 -8.66 1.36
CA ALA A 55 -3.79 -8.77 -0.06
C ALA A 55 -5.30 -8.92 -0.28
N ASN A 56 -5.84 -8.22 -1.28
CA ASN A 56 -7.23 -8.40 -1.69
C ASN A 56 -7.31 -8.69 -3.20
N PRO A 57 -7.54 -9.94 -3.61
CA PRO A 57 -7.63 -10.29 -5.02
C PRO A 57 -8.87 -9.70 -5.73
N LYS A 58 -9.86 -9.20 -4.98
CA LYS A 58 -11.05 -8.55 -5.56
C LYS A 58 -10.80 -7.10 -5.97
N ASP A 59 -9.75 -6.48 -5.44
CA ASP A 59 -9.40 -5.10 -5.79
C ASP A 59 -8.61 -5.06 -7.10
N THR A 60 -9.34 -4.72 -8.17
CA THR A 60 -8.80 -4.57 -9.53
C THR A 60 -8.10 -3.23 -9.76
N LYS A 61 -8.30 -2.25 -8.85
CA LYS A 61 -7.65 -0.94 -8.85
C LYS A 61 -8.04 -0.02 -10.02
N ASP A 62 -9.07 -0.42 -10.79
CA ASP A 62 -9.59 0.32 -11.94
C ASP A 62 -10.88 1.05 -11.54
N TYR A 63 -10.71 2.20 -10.85
CA TYR A 63 -11.81 2.99 -10.32
C TYR A 63 -11.62 4.48 -10.59
N ALA A 64 -12.71 5.18 -10.90
CA ALA A 64 -12.69 6.60 -11.25
C ALA A 64 -12.14 7.53 -10.16
N LYS A 65 -12.26 7.14 -8.88
CA LYS A 65 -11.71 7.87 -7.73
C LYS A 65 -10.55 7.14 -7.07
N GLY A 66 -9.89 6.22 -7.79
CA GLY A 66 -8.80 5.41 -7.25
C GLY A 66 -9.23 4.64 -6.01
N VAL A 67 -8.30 4.49 -5.06
CA VAL A 67 -8.51 3.69 -3.84
C VAL A 67 -9.65 4.20 -2.96
N TRP A 68 -9.91 5.51 -2.99
CA TRP A 68 -10.99 6.13 -2.20
C TRP A 68 -12.39 5.69 -2.65
N THR A 69 -12.50 5.03 -3.80
CA THR A 69 -13.75 4.38 -4.23
C THR A 69 -14.15 3.25 -3.30
N LEU A 70 -13.16 2.57 -2.67
CA LEU A 70 -13.39 1.46 -1.75
C LEU A 70 -13.64 1.95 -0.31
N PRO A 71 -14.17 1.09 0.57
CA PRO A 71 -14.26 1.35 2.00
C PRO A 71 -12.89 1.72 2.63
N PRO A 72 -12.90 2.53 3.70
CA PRO A 72 -14.07 3.12 4.37
C PRO A 72 -14.58 4.40 3.71
N ARG A 73 -13.89 4.94 2.68
CA ARG A 73 -14.21 6.28 2.15
C ARG A 73 -15.44 6.29 1.26
N LEU A 74 -15.60 5.29 0.40
CA LEU A 74 -16.71 5.15 -0.57
C LEU A 74 -16.98 6.47 -1.33
N ALA A 75 -15.97 7.01 -2.01
CA ALA A 75 -16.00 8.34 -2.62
C ALA A 75 -16.99 8.54 -3.78
N LEU A 76 -17.70 7.48 -4.18
CA LEU A 76 -18.81 7.54 -5.14
C LEU A 76 -20.18 7.49 -4.46
N ASP A 77 -20.21 7.60 -3.13
CA ASP A 77 -21.42 7.60 -2.29
C ASP A 77 -22.32 6.39 -2.58
N ASP A 78 -23.53 6.61 -3.08
CA ASP A 78 -24.51 5.54 -3.34
C ASP A 78 -24.37 4.90 -4.72
N GLN A 79 -23.55 5.46 -5.61
CA GLN A 79 -23.30 4.85 -6.92
C GLN A 79 -22.55 3.52 -6.75
N ASP A 80 -23.16 2.42 -7.22
CA ASP A 80 -22.60 1.07 -7.18
C ASP A 80 -22.06 0.66 -5.79
N LYS A 81 -22.63 1.21 -4.72
CA LYS A 81 -22.12 1.03 -3.35
C LYS A 81 -22.00 -0.44 -2.94
N ASP A 82 -23.01 -1.26 -3.25
CA ASP A 82 -23.00 -2.69 -2.94
C ASP A 82 -21.87 -3.44 -3.66
N LYS A 83 -21.54 -3.02 -4.89
CA LYS A 83 -20.40 -3.55 -5.65
C LYS A 83 -19.08 -3.22 -4.93
N TYR A 84 -18.89 -1.98 -4.48
CA TYR A 84 -17.66 -1.59 -3.77
C TYR A 84 -17.56 -2.20 -2.36
N LEU A 85 -18.68 -2.37 -1.66
CA LEU A 85 -18.73 -3.10 -0.40
C LEU A 85 -18.38 -4.58 -0.57
N ALA A 86 -18.83 -5.22 -1.65
CA ALA A 86 -18.52 -6.63 -1.93
C ALA A 86 -17.04 -6.88 -2.26
N ILE A 87 -16.33 -5.86 -2.77
CA ILE A 87 -14.88 -5.86 -2.97
C ILE A 87 -14.18 -5.78 -1.61
N GLY A 88 -14.64 -4.89 -0.72
CA GLY A 88 -14.03 -4.66 0.60
C GLY A 88 -12.87 -3.67 0.54
N GLU A 89 -12.02 -3.69 1.57
CA GLU A 89 -10.82 -2.83 1.60
C GLU A 89 -9.87 -3.13 0.44
N SER A 90 -9.09 -2.13 0.04
CA SER A 90 -8.09 -2.24 -1.02
C SER A 90 -7.04 -3.35 -0.80
N ASP A 91 -6.46 -3.82 -1.90
CA ASP A 91 -5.24 -4.63 -1.91
C ASP A 91 -4.05 -3.84 -1.35
N ARG A 92 -3.38 -4.38 -0.33
CA ARG A 92 -2.26 -3.70 0.33
C ARG A 92 -1.00 -4.56 0.34
N MET A 93 0.14 -3.92 0.12
CA MET A 93 1.43 -4.49 0.45
C MET A 93 1.66 -4.45 1.96
N THR A 94 2.27 -5.48 2.51
CA THR A 94 2.81 -5.50 3.88
C THR A 94 4.28 -5.85 3.81
N LEU A 95 5.14 -4.89 4.12
CA LEU A 95 6.58 -4.99 3.93
C LEU A 95 7.29 -4.79 5.26
N LYS A 96 8.32 -5.59 5.51
CA LYS A 96 9.16 -5.51 6.69
C LYS A 96 10.60 -5.21 6.32
N PHE A 97 11.19 -4.28 7.04
CA PHE A 97 12.56 -3.84 6.89
C PHE A 97 13.26 -3.80 8.24
N THR A 98 14.58 -3.81 8.22
CA THR A 98 15.42 -3.60 9.40
C THR A 98 16.43 -2.47 9.18
N LYS A 99 16.69 -1.69 10.22
CA LYS A 99 17.86 -0.81 10.29
C LYS A 99 19.02 -1.64 10.84
N LYS A 100 20.01 -1.89 10.00
CA LYS A 100 21.26 -2.52 10.46
C LYS A 100 22.03 -1.56 11.36
#